data_AF-A0A8B4G9Y8-F1
#
_entry.id   AF-A0A8B4G9Y8-F1
#
_cell.length_a   1.000
_cell.length_b   1.000
_cell.length_c   1.000
_cell.angle_alpha   90.00
_cell.angle_beta   90.00
_cell.angle_gamma   90.00
#
_symmetry.space_group_name_H-M   'P 1'
#
loop_
_entity.id
_entity.type
_entity.pdbx_description
1 polymer ?
#
loop_
_entity_poly.entity_id
_entity_poly.type
_entity_poly.pdbx_seq_one_letter_code
_entity_poly.pdbx_strand_id
1 'polypeptide(L)'
;MNLAQALTADHIPILRPAAYSAGEPAGLNTVFKDGIAYLADYPPARFHFVRLPDETIDIQTPRGEARCFGKYGYGGSYFVVAADDAVWLYSPRAKNAWEQEWVLVNSSLALFVQTYCRLMSAVFLLKADFAQGYNFDQGTALATQLQNWLTQADPDAATDHAFWSHPLYEIEDGFFHLANNPVSRQIGMPEHRYQENKQAT
;
A
#
# COMPACT_ATOMS: atom_id res chain seq x y z
N MET A 1 10.69 10.03 -1.88
CA MET A 1 11.49 8.82 -2.19
C MET A 1 12.05 8.96 -3.61
N ASN A 2 13.29 8.53 -3.88
CA ASN A 2 13.77 8.42 -5.27
C ASN A 2 13.47 7.00 -5.79
N LEU A 3 12.40 6.85 -6.58
CA LEU A 3 11.93 5.55 -7.04
C LEU A 3 12.95 4.85 -7.96
N ALA A 4 13.64 5.59 -8.83
CA ALA A 4 14.66 5.05 -9.72
C ALA A 4 15.84 4.43 -8.95
N GLN A 5 16.30 5.09 -7.89
CA GLN A 5 17.35 4.58 -7.00
C GLN A 5 16.89 3.29 -6.30
N ALA A 6 15.65 3.25 -5.81
CA ALA A 6 15.11 2.06 -5.15
C ALA A 6 15.03 0.86 -6.12
N LEU A 7 14.45 1.06 -7.31
CA LEU A 7 14.35 0.04 -8.35
C LEU A 7 15.72 -0.50 -8.76
N THR A 8 16.71 0.39 -8.92
CA THR A 8 18.09 0.02 -9.27
C THR A 8 18.75 -0.81 -8.16
N ALA A 9 18.58 -0.42 -6.90
CA ALA A 9 19.08 -1.16 -5.74
C ALA A 9 18.45 -2.55 -5.62
N ASP A 10 17.19 -2.69 -6.06
CA ASP A 10 16.49 -3.97 -6.09
C ASP A 10 16.72 -4.79 -7.37
N HIS A 11 17.55 -4.30 -8.31
CA HIS A 11 17.88 -4.91 -9.60
C HIS A 11 16.66 -5.10 -10.52
N ILE A 12 15.69 -4.18 -10.46
CA ILE A 12 14.55 -4.18 -11.37
C ILE A 12 14.93 -3.44 -12.66
N PRO A 13 14.79 -4.06 -13.85
CA PRO A 13 15.12 -3.41 -15.11
C PRO A 13 14.19 -2.22 -15.40
N ILE A 14 14.79 -1.04 -15.54
CA ILE A 14 14.10 0.19 -15.95
C ILE A 14 14.09 0.25 -17.48
N LEU A 15 12.90 0.32 -18.07
CA LEU A 15 12.71 0.48 -19.52
C LEU A 15 12.77 1.96 -19.90
N ARG A 16 12.07 2.81 -19.14
CA ARG A 16 12.11 4.26 -19.29
C ARG A 16 12.18 4.92 -17.93
N PRO A 17 13.17 5.80 -17.69
CA PRO A 17 13.23 6.56 -16.45
C PRO A 17 12.06 7.53 -16.38
N ALA A 18 11.79 8.03 -15.18
CA ALA A 18 10.85 9.13 -14.96
C ALA A 18 11.17 10.27 -15.94
N ALA A 19 10.15 10.67 -16.69
CA ALA A 19 10.25 11.78 -17.61
C ALA A 19 10.08 13.06 -16.82
N TYR A 20 11.10 13.47 -16.06
CA TYR A 20 11.15 14.81 -15.48
C TYR A 20 11.03 15.81 -16.63
N SER A 21 9.84 16.38 -16.81
CA SER A 21 9.36 17.06 -18.01
C SER A 21 10.45 17.80 -18.81
N ALA A 22 10.89 17.22 -19.93
CA ALA A 22 11.65 17.89 -20.98
C ALA A 22 10.74 18.33 -22.16
N GLY A 23 9.43 18.40 -21.92
CA GLY A 23 8.39 18.80 -22.87
C GLY A 23 7.29 19.63 -22.21
N GLU A 24 6.34 20.12 -23.00
CA GLU A 24 5.24 20.99 -22.53
C GLU A 24 4.57 20.43 -21.26
N PRO A 25 4.33 21.27 -20.24
CA PRO A 25 3.71 20.82 -19.01
C PRO A 25 2.35 20.22 -19.33
N ALA A 26 2.14 18.96 -18.92
CA ALA A 26 0.83 18.35 -18.97
C ALA A 26 -0.15 19.28 -18.24
N GLY A 27 -1.23 19.67 -18.92
CA GLY A 27 -2.24 20.53 -18.30
C GLY A 27 -2.78 19.88 -17.02
N LEU A 28 -3.13 20.69 -16.02
CA LEU A 28 -3.64 20.23 -14.71
C LEU A 28 -4.73 19.15 -14.83
N ASN A 29 -5.61 19.28 -15.84
CA ASN A 29 -6.67 18.30 -16.12
C ASN A 29 -6.14 16.90 -16.45
N THR A 30 -4.98 16.79 -17.09
CA THR A 30 -4.35 15.51 -17.42
C THR A 30 -3.75 14.87 -16.17
N VAL A 31 -3.10 15.67 -15.31
CA VAL A 31 -2.53 15.22 -14.04
C VAL A 31 -3.63 14.68 -13.11
N PHE A 32 -4.76 15.38 -13.02
CA PHE A 32 -5.88 14.95 -12.18
C PHE A 32 -6.66 13.74 -12.71
N LYS A 33 -6.60 13.47 -14.03
CA LYS A 33 -7.24 12.28 -14.61
C LYS A 33 -6.51 10.98 -14.29
N ASP A 34 -5.18 11.02 -14.18
CA ASP A 34 -4.37 9.85 -13.85
C ASP A 34 -4.53 9.39 -12.40
N GLY A 35 -4.79 10.33 -11.49
CA GLY A 35 -5.15 10.04 -10.10
C GLY A 35 -3.98 9.84 -9.14
N ILE A 36 -2.77 9.56 -9.64
CA ILE A 36 -1.54 9.46 -8.82
C ILE A 36 -1.31 10.72 -7.97
N ALA A 37 -1.67 11.90 -8.48
CA ALA A 37 -1.52 13.16 -7.78
C ALA A 37 -2.36 13.27 -6.48
N TYR A 38 -3.35 12.40 -6.27
CA TYR A 38 -4.14 12.35 -5.03
C TYR A 38 -3.51 11.48 -3.94
N LEU A 39 -2.45 10.73 -4.25
CA LEU A 39 -1.82 9.83 -3.31
C LEU A 39 -0.91 10.61 -2.36
N ALA A 40 -1.18 10.50 -1.06
CA ALA A 40 -0.29 10.98 -0.01
C ALA A 40 0.68 9.86 0.41
N ASP A 41 1.92 10.19 0.79
CA ASP A 41 2.74 9.18 1.46
C ASP A 41 2.14 8.88 2.84
N TYR A 42 2.27 7.63 3.27
CA TYR A 42 2.03 7.27 4.65
C TYR A 42 3.19 6.45 5.22
N PRO A 43 4.29 7.12 5.62
CA PRO A 43 5.50 6.47 6.11
C PRO A 43 5.31 5.51 7.29
N PRO A 44 4.39 5.75 8.27
CA PRO A 44 4.17 4.79 9.36
C PRO A 44 3.84 3.37 8.88
N ALA A 45 2.96 3.26 7.87
CA ALA A 45 2.66 1.98 7.21
C ALA A 45 3.40 1.81 5.86
N ARG A 46 4.44 2.61 5.63
CA ARG A 46 5.42 2.47 4.53
C ARG A 46 4.82 2.55 3.14
N PHE A 47 3.76 3.34 2.99
CA PHE A 47 3.28 3.74 1.67
C PHE A 47 4.10 4.93 1.19
N HIS A 48 4.75 4.75 0.04
CA HIS A 48 5.52 5.79 -0.62
C HIS A 48 5.13 5.88 -2.08
N PHE A 49 4.74 7.06 -2.54
CA PHE A 49 4.31 7.26 -3.91
C PHE A 49 5.12 8.37 -4.58
N VAL A 50 5.14 8.31 -5.91
CA VAL A 50 5.49 9.49 -6.71
C VAL A 50 4.36 10.51 -6.63
N ARG A 51 4.66 11.78 -6.88
CA ARG A 51 3.71 12.88 -6.75
C ARG A 51 3.01 13.19 -8.07
N LEU A 52 3.69 12.97 -9.18
CA LEU A 52 3.19 13.32 -10.49
C LEU A 52 3.23 12.11 -11.44
N PRO A 53 2.33 12.04 -12.43
CA PRO A 53 2.33 10.92 -13.39
C PRO A 53 3.63 10.80 -14.18
N ASP A 54 4.34 11.91 -14.44
CA ASP A 54 5.61 11.93 -15.16
C ASP A 54 6.81 11.48 -14.30
N GLU A 55 6.63 11.36 -12.99
CA GLU A 55 7.58 10.75 -12.06
C GLU A 55 7.48 9.22 -12.01
N THR A 56 6.47 8.63 -12.65
CA THR A 56 6.36 7.17 -12.78
C THR A 56 7.48 6.60 -13.66
N ILE A 57 7.79 5.32 -13.47
CA ILE A 57 8.91 4.66 -14.15
C ILE A 57 8.39 3.40 -14.84
N ASP A 58 8.61 3.29 -16.15
CA ASP A 58 8.30 2.07 -16.89
C ASP A 58 9.36 1.02 -16.57
N ILE A 59 8.93 -0.15 -16.11
CA ILE A 59 9.78 -1.27 -15.73
C ILE A 59 9.42 -2.52 -16.53
N GLN A 60 10.41 -3.39 -16.73
CA GLN A 60 10.16 -4.73 -17.26
C GLN A 60 9.86 -5.68 -16.10
N THR A 61 8.75 -6.41 -16.23
CA THR A 61 8.37 -7.45 -15.28
C THR A 61 8.16 -8.80 -16.01
N PRO A 62 8.05 -9.92 -15.29
CA PRO A 62 7.71 -11.21 -15.89
C PRO A 62 6.36 -11.23 -16.61
N ARG A 63 5.43 -10.32 -16.26
CA ARG A 63 4.11 -10.19 -16.89
C ARG A 63 4.08 -9.18 -18.05
N GLY A 64 5.22 -8.58 -18.38
CA GLY A 64 5.34 -7.55 -19.41
C GLY A 64 5.76 -6.19 -18.83
N GLU A 65 5.61 -5.16 -19.64
CA GLU A 65 5.87 -3.77 -19.21
C GLU A 65 4.83 -3.34 -18.19
N ALA A 66 5.28 -2.64 -17.14
CA ALA A 66 4.39 -2.07 -16.14
C ALA A 66 4.91 -0.69 -15.71
N ARG A 67 3.97 0.19 -15.34
CA ARG A 67 4.27 1.54 -14.86
C ARG A 67 4.36 1.53 -13.34
N CYS A 68 5.57 1.71 -12.80
CA CYS A 68 5.81 1.77 -11.36
C CYS A 68 5.56 3.17 -10.82
N PHE A 69 4.77 3.27 -9.75
CA PHE A 69 4.37 4.56 -9.17
C PHE A 69 4.53 4.63 -7.64
N GLY A 70 4.94 3.55 -6.99
CA GLY A 70 5.11 3.56 -5.55
C GLY A 70 5.87 2.36 -5.02
N LYS A 71 6.17 2.42 -3.72
CA LYS A 71 6.83 1.38 -2.96
C LYS A 71 6.02 1.10 -1.68
N TYR A 72 6.01 -0.16 -1.27
CA TYR A 72 5.38 -0.63 -0.05
C TYR A 72 6.34 -1.46 0.79
N GLY A 73 6.23 -1.34 2.12
CA GLY A 73 6.93 -2.20 3.06
C GLY A 73 8.43 -1.90 3.22
N TYR A 74 9.14 -2.78 3.95
CA TYR A 74 10.60 -2.71 4.13
C TYR A 74 11.39 -3.37 3.00
N GLY A 75 10.74 -4.21 2.19
CA GLY A 75 11.36 -4.98 1.12
C GLY A 75 11.40 -4.23 -0.22
N GLY A 76 11.65 -4.99 -1.29
CA GLY A 76 11.60 -4.52 -2.67
C GLY A 76 10.22 -4.75 -3.29
N SER A 77 9.15 -4.30 -2.63
CA SER A 77 7.77 -4.42 -3.12
C SER A 77 7.29 -3.10 -3.69
N TYR A 78 6.75 -3.12 -4.90
CA TYR A 78 6.45 -1.95 -5.70
C TYR A 78 5.01 -1.94 -6.17
N PHE A 79 4.35 -0.79 -6.11
CA PHE A 79 3.06 -0.61 -6.75
C PHE A 79 3.27 -0.33 -8.23
N VAL A 80 2.65 -1.16 -9.06
CA VAL A 80 2.75 -1.10 -10.51
C VAL A 80 1.36 -1.14 -11.14
N VAL A 81 1.17 -0.36 -12.20
CA VAL A 81 -0.01 -0.45 -13.08
C VAL A 81 0.39 -1.27 -14.29
N ALA A 82 -0.29 -2.38 -14.52
CA ALA A 82 -0.10 -3.22 -15.70
C ALA A 82 -0.83 -2.62 -16.92
N ALA A 83 -0.60 -3.20 -18.11
CA ALA A 83 -1.19 -2.71 -19.35
C ALA A 83 -2.73 -2.76 -19.41
N ASP A 84 -3.34 -3.59 -18.57
CA ASP A 84 -4.80 -3.72 -18.38
C ASP A 84 -5.38 -2.76 -17.33
N ASP A 85 -4.59 -1.77 -16.88
CA ASP A 85 -4.90 -0.81 -15.81
C ASP A 85 -4.95 -1.40 -14.40
N ALA A 86 -4.83 -2.72 -14.25
CA ALA A 86 -4.83 -3.36 -12.93
C ALA A 86 -3.59 -2.96 -12.12
N VAL A 87 -3.83 -2.72 -10.83
CA VAL A 87 -2.77 -2.37 -9.87
C VAL A 87 -2.31 -3.62 -9.14
N TRP A 88 -1.01 -3.84 -9.17
CA TRP A 88 -0.37 -4.96 -8.51
C TRP A 88 0.70 -4.47 -7.54
N LEU A 89 0.90 -5.27 -6.49
CA LEU A 89 2.09 -5.19 -5.66
C LEU A 89 3.09 -6.21 -6.19
N TYR A 90 4.13 -5.72 -6.87
CA TYR A 90 5.19 -6.52 -7.46
C TYR A 90 6.39 -6.64 -6.52
N SER A 91 6.73 -7.87 -6.16
CA SER A 91 7.79 -8.21 -5.20
C SER A 91 8.77 -9.23 -5.81
N PRO A 92 9.70 -8.82 -6.69
CA PRO A 92 10.63 -9.72 -7.42
C PRO A 92 11.51 -10.61 -6.54
N ARG A 93 11.64 -10.24 -5.26
CA ARG A 93 12.46 -10.95 -4.27
C ARG A 93 11.63 -11.73 -3.26
N ALA A 94 10.35 -11.99 -3.54
CA ALA A 94 9.53 -12.91 -2.75
C ALA A 94 10.21 -14.29 -2.72
N LYS A 95 10.61 -14.76 -1.53
CA LYS A 95 11.43 -15.99 -1.39
C LYS A 95 10.66 -17.19 -0.87
N ASN A 96 9.52 -16.97 -0.23
CA ASN A 96 8.81 -18.00 0.52
C ASN A 96 7.37 -18.13 0.00
N ALA A 97 6.73 -19.28 0.22
CA ALA A 97 5.35 -19.54 -0.25
C ALA A 97 4.28 -18.55 0.29
N TRP A 98 4.59 -17.84 1.37
CA TRP A 98 3.74 -16.83 2.01
C TRP A 98 3.93 -15.43 1.40
N GLU A 99 5.01 -15.21 0.65
CA GLU A 99 5.29 -14.01 -0.10
C GLU A 99 4.99 -14.30 -1.57
N GLN A 100 3.97 -13.65 -2.12
CA GLN A 100 3.68 -13.78 -3.54
C GLN A 100 4.44 -12.69 -4.31
N GLU A 101 5.07 -13.08 -5.41
CA GLU A 101 5.74 -12.11 -6.30
C GLU A 101 4.73 -11.09 -6.86
N TRP A 102 3.49 -11.53 -7.07
CA TRP A 102 2.40 -10.70 -7.58
C TRP A 102 1.18 -10.83 -6.69
N VAL A 103 0.82 -9.74 -6.03
CA VAL A 103 -0.42 -9.63 -5.25
C VAL A 103 -1.31 -8.60 -5.92
N LEU A 104 -2.57 -8.98 -6.21
CA LEU A 104 -3.54 -8.04 -6.75
C LEU A 104 -3.84 -6.97 -5.69
N VAL A 105 -3.80 -5.71 -6.09
CA VAL A 105 -4.17 -4.59 -5.22
C VAL A 105 -5.55 -4.10 -5.60
N ASN A 106 -5.75 -3.75 -6.87
CA ASN A 106 -7.04 -3.34 -7.41
C ASN A 106 -7.14 -3.67 -8.88
N SER A 107 -8.35 -3.84 -9.39
CA SER A 107 -8.60 -4.08 -10.81
C SER A 107 -8.38 -2.85 -11.70
N SER A 108 -8.24 -1.65 -11.13
CA SER A 108 -7.88 -0.43 -11.86
C SER A 108 -7.13 0.58 -10.99
N LEU A 109 -6.39 1.52 -11.60
CA LEU A 109 -5.74 2.62 -10.88
C LEU A 109 -6.77 3.53 -10.20
N ALA A 110 -7.91 3.77 -10.85
CA ALA A 110 -8.98 4.57 -10.28
C ALA A 110 -9.57 3.95 -9.00
N LEU A 111 -9.74 2.62 -8.96
CA LEU A 111 -10.17 1.90 -7.76
C LEU A 111 -9.09 1.89 -6.69
N PHE A 112 -7.82 1.77 -7.06
CA PHE A 112 -6.70 1.91 -6.12
C PHE A 112 -6.72 3.26 -5.39
N VAL A 113 -6.82 4.36 -6.14
CA VAL A 113 -6.84 5.71 -5.56
C VAL A 113 -8.02 5.86 -4.60
N GLN A 114 -9.22 5.41 -4.99
CA GLN A 114 -10.39 5.45 -4.12
C GLN A 114 -10.21 4.62 -2.85
N THR A 115 -9.69 3.39 -2.97
CA THR A 115 -9.46 2.48 -1.84
C THR A 115 -8.42 3.08 -0.88
N TYR A 116 -7.30 3.56 -1.41
CA TYR A 116 -6.25 4.18 -0.62
C TYR A 116 -6.72 5.43 0.11
N CYS A 117 -7.48 6.32 -0.56
CA CYS A 117 -8.03 7.51 0.09
C CYS A 117 -9.00 7.15 1.22
N ARG A 118 -9.80 6.09 1.07
CA ARG A 118 -10.69 5.60 2.13
C ARG A 118 -9.91 4.99 3.30
N LEU A 119 -8.86 4.22 3.01
CA LEU A 119 -7.92 3.75 4.04
C LEU A 119 -7.37 4.94 4.83
N MET A 120 -6.87 5.97 4.14
CA MET A 120 -6.32 7.15 4.79
C MET A 120 -7.37 7.91 5.63
N SER A 121 -8.61 7.99 5.15
CA SER A 121 -9.72 8.53 5.94
C SER A 121 -9.96 7.73 7.23
N ALA A 122 -9.96 6.39 7.16
CA ALA A 122 -10.09 5.53 8.32
C ALA A 122 -8.93 5.74 9.31
N VAL A 123 -7.70 5.84 8.81
CA VAL A 123 -6.51 6.15 9.61
C VAL A 123 -6.64 7.48 10.35
N PHE A 124 -7.15 8.54 9.71
CA PHE A 124 -7.38 9.81 10.39
C PHE A 124 -8.47 9.75 11.46
N LEU A 125 -9.53 8.98 11.21
CA LEU A 125 -10.59 8.75 12.21
C LEU A 125 -10.05 8.00 13.43
N LEU A 126 -9.23 6.96 13.22
CA LEU A 126 -8.57 6.22 14.32
C LEU A 126 -7.64 7.11 15.14
N LYS A 127 -6.89 8.00 14.48
CA LYS A 127 -6.04 8.98 15.19
C LYS A 127 -6.85 9.96 16.01
N ALA A 128 -7.98 10.43 15.48
CA ALA A 128 -8.88 11.33 16.19
C ALA A 128 -9.48 10.65 17.44
N ASP A 129 -9.85 9.37 17.30
CA ASP A 129 -10.38 8.56 18.40
C ASP A 129 -9.32 8.29 19.49
N PHE A 130 -8.06 8.02 19.10
CA PHE A 130 -6.96 7.87 20.06
C PHE A 130 -6.81 9.09 20.98
N ALA A 131 -7.09 10.30 20.48
CA ALA A 131 -7.04 11.53 21.28
C ALA A 131 -8.14 11.62 22.35
N GLN A 132 -9.21 10.81 22.25
CA GLN A 132 -10.35 10.78 23.17
C GLN A 132 -10.32 9.59 24.16
N GLY A 133 -9.33 8.70 24.04
CA GLY A 133 -9.28 7.43 24.78
C GLY A 133 -9.63 6.28 23.83
N TYR A 134 -8.62 5.50 23.46
CA TYR A 134 -8.68 4.53 22.36
C TYR A 134 -9.87 3.56 22.45
N ASN A 135 -10.76 3.60 21.46
CA ASN A 135 -11.86 2.67 21.29
C ASN A 135 -11.48 1.56 20.31
N PHE A 136 -11.26 0.35 20.82
CA PHE A 136 -10.94 -0.82 20.00
C PHE A 136 -12.05 -1.15 18.98
N ASP A 137 -13.31 -0.84 19.27
CA ASP A 137 -14.44 -1.13 18.36
C ASP A 137 -14.42 -0.25 17.10
N GLN A 138 -13.78 0.93 17.18
CA GLN A 138 -13.68 1.86 16.05
C GLN A 138 -12.83 1.27 14.92
N GLY A 139 -11.79 0.49 15.25
CA GLY A 139 -10.97 -0.25 14.28
C GLY A 139 -11.81 -1.22 13.47
N THR A 140 -12.51 -2.12 14.16
CA THR A 140 -13.41 -3.12 13.55
C THR A 140 -14.48 -2.47 12.67
N ALA A 141 -15.12 -1.39 13.15
CA ALA A 141 -16.16 -0.69 12.39
C ALA A 141 -15.63 -0.10 11.08
N LEU A 142 -14.46 0.55 11.12
CA LEU A 142 -13.84 1.16 9.94
C LEU A 142 -13.31 0.12 8.95
N ALA A 143 -12.68 -0.94 9.44
CA ALA A 143 -12.24 -2.06 8.60
C ALA A 143 -13.44 -2.71 7.89
N THR A 144 -14.52 -3.00 8.63
CA THR A 144 -15.76 -3.56 8.07
C THR A 144 -16.37 -2.64 7.00
N GLN A 145 -16.41 -1.32 7.26
CA GLN A 145 -16.93 -0.35 6.29
C GLN A 145 -16.11 -0.35 4.99
N LEU A 146 -14.78 -0.37 5.10
CA LEU A 146 -13.90 -0.38 3.93
C LEU A 146 -13.98 -1.71 3.18
N GLN A 147 -14.00 -2.84 3.88
CA GLN A 147 -14.20 -4.17 3.29
C GLN A 147 -15.53 -4.24 2.52
N ASN A 148 -16.62 -3.77 3.11
CA ASN A 148 -17.94 -3.77 2.45
C ASN A 148 -17.94 -2.92 1.16
N TRP A 149 -17.31 -1.75 1.20
CA TRP A 149 -17.16 -0.92 0.01
C TRP A 149 -16.31 -1.63 -1.06
N LEU A 150 -15.19 -2.23 -0.66
CA LEU A 150 -14.28 -2.94 -1.55
C LEU A 150 -14.97 -4.14 -2.21
N THR A 151 -15.71 -4.95 -1.45
CA THR A 151 -16.49 -6.08 -1.98
C THR A 151 -17.53 -5.64 -3.02
N GLN A 152 -18.08 -4.43 -2.91
CA GLN A 152 -19.02 -3.90 -3.89
C GLN A 152 -18.34 -3.27 -5.12
N ALA A 153 -17.23 -2.56 -4.91
CA ALA A 153 -16.56 -1.79 -5.94
C ALA A 153 -15.52 -2.58 -6.73
N ASP A 154 -14.84 -3.52 -6.08
CA ASP A 154 -13.72 -4.31 -6.62
C ASP A 154 -13.64 -5.69 -5.93
N PRO A 155 -14.54 -6.64 -6.28
CA PRO A 155 -14.66 -7.93 -5.58
C PRO A 155 -13.37 -8.75 -5.56
N ASP A 156 -12.56 -8.69 -6.62
CA ASP A 156 -11.29 -9.42 -6.71
C ASP A 156 -10.26 -8.89 -5.71
N ALA A 157 -10.22 -7.57 -5.53
CA ALA A 157 -9.38 -6.89 -4.54
C ALA A 157 -9.85 -7.09 -3.10
N ALA A 158 -11.09 -7.54 -2.91
CA ALA A 158 -11.70 -7.77 -1.62
C ALA A 158 -11.44 -9.17 -1.04
N THR A 159 -10.75 -10.04 -1.80
CA THR A 159 -10.44 -11.42 -1.40
C THR A 159 -9.30 -11.46 -0.36
N ASP A 160 -9.26 -12.52 0.45
CA ASP A 160 -8.23 -12.68 1.51
C ASP A 160 -6.80 -12.74 0.95
N HIS A 161 -6.65 -13.11 -0.32
CA HIS A 161 -5.36 -13.20 -1.01
C HIS A 161 -4.94 -11.91 -1.71
N ALA A 162 -5.82 -10.91 -1.79
CA ALA A 162 -5.50 -9.60 -2.31
C ALA A 162 -4.81 -8.73 -1.25
N PHE A 163 -4.23 -7.62 -1.69
CA PHE A 163 -3.41 -6.75 -0.85
C PHE A 163 -4.14 -6.19 0.38
N TRP A 164 -5.42 -5.79 0.22
CA TRP A 164 -6.14 -5.01 1.22
C TRP A 164 -6.52 -5.80 2.47
N SER A 165 -6.57 -7.14 2.40
CA SER A 165 -6.89 -7.99 3.55
C SER A 165 -5.95 -7.71 4.73
N HIS A 166 -4.66 -7.47 4.45
CA HIS A 166 -3.66 -7.24 5.49
C HIS A 166 -3.78 -5.85 6.17
N PRO A 167 -3.82 -4.70 5.45
CA PRO A 167 -4.09 -3.40 6.07
C PRO A 167 -5.42 -3.35 6.83
N LEU A 168 -6.46 -4.04 6.37
CA LEU A 168 -7.75 -4.10 7.04
C LEU A 168 -7.67 -4.86 8.36
N TYR A 169 -7.03 -6.03 8.33
CA TYR A 169 -6.75 -6.81 9.54
C TYR A 169 -5.93 -6.01 10.56
N GLU A 170 -4.90 -5.29 10.12
CA GLU A 170 -4.10 -4.43 10.99
C GLU A 170 -4.96 -3.30 11.61
N ILE A 171 -5.93 -2.73 10.89
CA ILE A 171 -6.84 -1.71 11.44
C ILE A 171 -7.79 -2.32 12.47
N GLU A 172 -8.37 -3.48 12.16
CA GLU A 172 -9.30 -4.19 13.03
C GLU A 172 -8.64 -4.56 14.37
N ASP A 173 -7.44 -5.12 14.33
CA ASP A 173 -6.71 -5.56 15.53
C ASP A 173 -5.92 -4.44 16.23
N GLY A 174 -5.97 -3.20 15.70
CA GLY A 174 -5.25 -2.06 16.27
C GLY A 174 -3.74 -2.10 16.09
N PHE A 175 -3.24 -2.94 15.18
CA PHE A 175 -1.81 -3.04 14.83
C PHE A 175 -1.39 -2.08 13.71
N PHE A 176 -2.35 -1.43 13.03
CA PHE A 176 -2.04 -0.50 11.96
C PHE A 176 -1.20 0.65 12.49
N HIS A 177 -0.15 1.00 11.75
CA HIS A 177 0.83 1.95 12.24
C HIS A 177 0.24 3.38 12.19
N LEU A 178 -0.32 3.87 13.31
CA LEU A 178 -0.96 5.19 13.38
C LEU A 178 0.05 6.34 13.60
N ALA A 179 1.14 6.11 14.28
CA ALA A 179 2.18 7.11 14.52
C ALA A 179 3.52 6.66 13.94
N ASN A 180 4.38 7.62 13.59
CA ASN A 180 5.79 7.33 13.49
C ASN A 180 6.22 6.83 14.86
N ASN A 181 6.64 5.57 14.97
CA ASN A 181 7.20 5.08 16.22
C ASN A 181 8.68 5.49 16.27
N PRO A 182 9.07 6.49 17.09
CA PRO A 182 10.47 6.89 17.22
C PRO A 182 11.29 5.85 18.00
N VAL A 183 10.63 4.86 18.60
CA VAL A 183 11.27 3.82 19.37
C VAL A 183 11.81 2.78 18.39
N SER A 184 13.14 2.72 18.26
CA SER A 184 13.84 1.55 17.72
C SER A 184 13.19 0.31 18.35
N ARG A 185 12.88 -0.73 17.58
CA ARG A 185 12.22 -2.01 18.00
C ARG A 185 12.79 -2.73 19.26
N GLN A 186 13.74 -2.13 19.99
CA GLN A 186 14.35 -2.62 21.22
C GLN A 186 13.59 -2.33 22.52
N ILE A 187 12.51 -1.54 22.52
CA ILE A 187 11.62 -1.50 23.70
C ILE A 187 10.42 -2.37 23.38
N GLY A 188 10.33 -3.48 24.11
CA GLY A 188 9.62 -4.69 23.73
C GLY A 188 8.19 -4.46 23.24
N MET A 189 7.85 -5.16 22.16
CA MET A 189 6.49 -5.66 22.02
C MET A 189 6.15 -6.35 23.35
N PRO A 190 4.97 -6.09 23.96
CA PRO A 190 4.52 -6.87 25.09
C PRO A 190 4.63 -8.35 24.72
N GLU A 191 5.26 -9.15 25.57
CA GLU A 191 5.38 -10.59 25.33
C GLU A 191 3.98 -11.17 25.08
N HIS A 192 3.74 -11.63 23.85
CA HIS A 192 2.50 -12.27 23.48
C HIS A 192 2.39 -13.60 24.24
N ARG A 193 1.60 -13.65 25.31
CA ARG A 193 1.33 -14.84 26.13
C ARG A 193 0.43 -15.90 25.46
N TYR A 194 0.52 -16.08 24.14
CA TYR A 194 -0.27 -17.08 23.42
C TYR A 194 0.12 -18.53 23.73
N GLN A 195 1.23 -18.76 24.45
CA GLN A 195 1.69 -20.12 24.79
C GLN A 195 1.65 -20.47 26.29
N GLU A 196 1.28 -19.54 27.19
CA GLU A 196 1.23 -19.86 28.63
C GLU A 196 0.05 -20.77 29.02
N ASN A 197 -0.98 -20.91 28.17
CA ASN A 197 -2.16 -21.73 28.46
C ASN A 197 -2.16 -23.14 27.81
N LYS A 198 -1.00 -23.67 27.39
CA LYS A 198 -0.90 -25.06 26.89
C LYS A 198 -0.24 -26.06 27.84
N GLN A 199 -0.05 -25.71 29.11
CA GLN A 199 0.35 -26.65 30.15
C GLN A 199 -0.57 -26.54 31.36
N ALA A 200 -1.84 -26.90 31.16
CA ALA A 200 -2.75 -27.26 32.24
C ALA A 200 -3.65 -28.41 31.79
N THR A 201 -3.07 -29.60 31.68
CA THR A 201 -3.73 -30.90 31.84
C THR A 201 -2.68 -31.93 32.19
#